data_AF-A0A925II83-F1
#
_entry.id   AF-A0A925II83-F1
#
_cell.length_a   1.000
_cell.length_b   1.000
_cell.length_c   1.000
_cell.angle_alpha   90.00
_cell.angle_beta   90.00
_cell.angle_gamma   90.00
#
_symmetry.space_group_name_H-M   'P 1'
#
loop_
_entity.id
_entity.type
_entity.pdbx_description
1 polymer ?
#
loop_
_entity_poly.entity_id
_entity_poly.type
_entity_poly.pdbx_seq_one_letter_code
_entity_poly.pdbx_strand_id
1 'polypeptide(L)'
;MKHKWEDQKNHSLPQDFADMLGWKELTGKTESFFNSLPESTKKNTVIYCRHYGQAGSLKFYGKDGSFKNKVITDNGSFLLWIPERLTMEHLIFIGRQMPGRDDEVFQHFEKVTVIDSVTNTFSRQFSDKIIFFENIDSAGLRLAITGLNELKKQFRQ
;
A
#
# COMPACT_ATOMS: atom_id res chain seq x y z
N MET A 1 -12.06 -30.28 0.44
CA MET A 1 -11.62 -29.94 1.82
C MET A 1 -11.69 -28.43 1.94
N LYS A 2 -12.23 -27.86 3.03
CA LYS A 2 -12.30 -26.39 3.24
C LYS A 2 -11.34 -26.02 4.37
N HIS A 3 -10.54 -24.97 4.20
CA HIS A 3 -9.57 -24.51 5.19
C HIS A 3 -10.08 -23.25 5.86
N LYS A 4 -10.06 -23.20 7.20
CA LYS A 4 -10.49 -22.03 7.96
C LYS A 4 -9.31 -21.09 8.17
N TRP A 5 -9.41 -19.85 7.70
CA TRP A 5 -8.37 -18.82 7.86
C TRP A 5 -8.58 -18.03 9.15
N GLU A 6 -7.62 -17.16 9.51
CA GLU A 6 -7.68 -16.24 10.65
C GLU A 6 -8.91 -15.31 10.61
N ASP A 7 -9.40 -15.00 9.39
CA ASP A 7 -10.63 -14.24 9.14
C ASP A 7 -11.92 -15.01 9.51
N GLN A 8 -11.78 -16.23 10.04
CA GLN A 8 -12.82 -17.17 10.42
C GLN A 8 -13.67 -17.69 9.25
N LYS A 9 -13.25 -17.46 8.00
CA LYS A 9 -13.95 -17.92 6.79
C LYS A 9 -13.30 -19.17 6.21
N ASN A 10 -14.08 -19.91 5.43
CA ASN A 10 -13.64 -21.13 4.75
C ASN A 10 -13.17 -20.82 3.33
N HIS A 11 -11.98 -21.31 2.99
CA HIS A 11 -11.32 -21.08 1.71
C HIS A 11 -10.89 -22.40 1.05
N SER A 12 -10.58 -22.33 -0.25
CA SER A 12 -10.20 -23.49 -1.07
C SER A 12 -8.75 -23.93 -0.88
N LEU A 13 -7.88 -23.05 -0.38
CA LEU A 13 -6.49 -23.36 -0.02
C LEU A 13 -6.21 -23.06 1.46
N PRO A 14 -5.25 -23.77 2.08
CA PRO A 14 -4.70 -23.34 3.37
C PRO A 14 -4.10 -21.95 3.27
N GLN A 15 -4.17 -21.19 4.36
CA GLN A 15 -3.77 -19.78 4.39
C GLN A 15 -2.29 -19.60 4.04
N ASP A 16 -1.41 -20.43 4.61
CA ASP A 16 0.04 -20.37 4.35
C ASP A 16 0.37 -20.45 2.86
N PHE A 17 -0.31 -21.32 2.11
CA PHE A 17 -0.11 -21.43 0.67
C PHE A 17 -0.67 -20.22 -0.09
N ALA A 18 -1.83 -19.71 0.32
CA ALA A 18 -2.43 -18.52 -0.31
C ALA A 18 -1.62 -17.24 -0.03
N ASP A 19 -0.95 -17.15 1.12
CA ASP A 19 -0.02 -16.09 1.49
C ASP A 19 1.24 -16.07 0.62
N MET A 20 1.65 -17.22 0.06
CA MET A 20 2.81 -17.31 -0.84
C MET A 20 2.49 -16.93 -2.31
N LEU A 21 1.22 -16.70 -2.64
CA LEU A 21 0.75 -16.45 -4.01
C LEU A 21 0.42 -14.96 -4.24
N GLY A 22 0.49 -14.50 -5.48
CA GLY A 22 0.08 -13.15 -5.91
C GLY A 22 1.05 -12.02 -5.58
N TRP A 23 2.04 -12.23 -4.71
CA TRP A 23 3.05 -11.22 -4.36
C TRP A 23 3.84 -10.72 -5.56
N LYS A 24 4.32 -11.64 -6.41
CA LYS A 24 5.06 -11.28 -7.63
C LYS A 24 4.19 -10.53 -8.65
N GLU A 25 2.92 -10.89 -8.76
CA GLU A 25 1.94 -10.21 -9.62
C GLU A 25 1.68 -8.79 -9.12
N LEU A 26 1.33 -8.64 -7.83
CA LEU A 26 1.08 -7.36 -7.19
C LEU A 26 2.28 -6.41 -7.34
N THR A 27 3.49 -6.90 -7.04
CA THR A 27 4.72 -6.12 -7.17
C THR A 27 4.98 -5.74 -8.62
N GLY A 28 4.88 -6.68 -9.55
CA GLY A 28 5.13 -6.42 -10.97
C GLY A 28 4.17 -5.38 -11.56
N LYS A 29 2.87 -5.49 -11.25
CA LYS A 29 1.86 -4.51 -11.69
C LYS A 29 2.11 -3.13 -11.09
N THR A 30 2.39 -3.06 -9.78
CA THR A 30 2.65 -1.80 -9.09
C THR A 30 3.91 -1.12 -9.60
N GLU A 31 5.01 -1.87 -9.75
CA GLU A 31 6.29 -1.36 -10.25
C GLU A 31 6.18 -0.92 -11.72
N SER A 32 5.43 -1.66 -12.55
CA SER A 32 5.16 -1.26 -13.93
C SER A 32 4.43 0.08 -14.00
N PHE A 33 3.38 0.26 -13.18
CA PHE A 33 2.66 1.53 -13.14
C PHE A 33 3.56 2.67 -12.62
N PHE A 34 4.26 2.45 -11.50
CA PHE A 34 5.18 3.44 -10.94
C PHE A 34 6.24 3.88 -11.97
N ASN A 35 6.81 2.94 -12.72
CA ASN A 35 7.81 3.23 -13.74
C ASN A 35 7.25 3.97 -14.96
N SER A 36 5.95 3.83 -15.25
CA SER A 36 5.27 4.56 -16.32
C SER A 36 4.98 6.03 -15.97
N LEU A 37 5.05 6.41 -14.70
CA LEU A 37 4.86 7.80 -14.28
C LEU A 37 5.99 8.70 -14.79
N PRO A 38 5.70 9.94 -15.18
CA PRO A 38 6.73 10.95 -15.43
C PRO A 38 7.67 11.11 -14.24
N GLU A 39 8.95 11.40 -14.47
CA GLU A 39 9.96 11.51 -13.40
C GLU A 39 9.60 12.56 -12.33
N SER A 40 8.96 13.67 -12.73
CA SER A 40 8.45 14.68 -11.80
C SER A 40 7.41 14.10 -10.83
N THR A 41 6.43 13.38 -11.35
CA THR A 41 5.38 12.69 -10.57
C THR A 41 5.98 11.57 -9.72
N LYS A 42 6.85 10.75 -10.30
CA LYS A 42 7.51 9.61 -9.65
C LYS A 42 8.32 10.06 -8.42
N LYS A 43 9.04 11.18 -8.53
CA LYS A 43 9.81 11.77 -7.43
C LYS A 43 8.93 12.14 -6.23
N ASN A 44 7.72 12.62 -6.46
CA ASN A 44 6.78 13.05 -5.42
C ASN A 44 5.71 11.99 -5.08
N THR A 45 5.86 10.77 -5.61
CA THR A 45 4.96 9.65 -5.32
C THR A 45 5.47 8.81 -4.16
N VAL A 46 4.57 8.43 -3.27
CA VAL A 46 4.77 7.42 -2.21
C VAL A 46 3.90 6.21 -2.51
N ILE A 47 4.38 5.01 -2.16
CA ILE A 47 3.61 3.77 -2.28
C ILE A 47 3.23 3.33 -0.87
N TYR A 48 1.95 3.44 -0.51
CA TYR A 48 1.46 3.05 0.80
C TYR A 48 0.67 1.75 0.71
N CYS A 49 1.09 0.77 1.49
CA CYS A 49 0.43 -0.53 1.61
C CYS A 49 -0.41 -0.61 2.89
N ARG A 50 -1.61 -1.18 2.81
CA ARG A 50 -2.48 -1.36 3.99
C ARG A 50 -1.92 -2.32 5.04
N HIS A 51 -1.00 -3.21 4.67
CA HIS A 51 -0.36 -4.10 5.64
C HIS A 51 1.07 -4.50 5.25
N TYR A 52 1.83 -5.02 6.23
CA TYR A 52 3.25 -5.38 6.05
C TYR A 52 3.47 -6.47 5.00
N GLY A 53 2.50 -7.36 4.77
CA GLY A 53 2.58 -8.41 3.75
C GLY A 53 2.72 -7.83 2.33
N GLN A 54 1.89 -6.82 2.00
CA GLN A 54 1.99 -6.09 0.73
C GLN A 54 3.28 -5.27 0.64
N ALA A 55 3.65 -4.56 1.71
CA ALA A 55 4.88 -3.78 1.72
C ALA A 55 6.12 -4.68 1.54
N GLY A 56 6.13 -5.83 2.23
CA GLY A 56 7.14 -6.87 2.13
C GLY A 56 7.23 -7.45 0.73
N SER A 57 6.09 -7.78 0.10
CA SER A 57 6.10 -8.31 -1.28
C SER A 57 6.69 -7.32 -2.28
N LEU A 58 6.35 -6.03 -2.17
CA LEU A 58 6.87 -4.98 -3.04
C LEU A 58 8.38 -4.77 -2.83
N LYS A 59 8.85 -4.72 -1.58
CA LYS A 59 10.28 -4.56 -1.28
C LYS A 59 11.09 -5.80 -1.68
N PHE A 60 10.54 -7.00 -1.52
CA PHE A 60 11.22 -8.25 -1.86
C PHE A 60 11.32 -8.45 -3.38
N TYR A 61 10.19 -8.43 -4.11
CA TYR A 61 10.15 -8.72 -5.55
C TYR A 61 10.45 -7.53 -6.45
N GLY A 62 10.43 -6.29 -5.92
CA GLY A 62 10.75 -5.10 -6.70
C GLY A 62 12.15 -5.23 -7.30
N LYS A 63 12.36 -4.66 -8.48
CA LYS A 63 13.65 -4.71 -9.17
C LYS A 63 14.46 -3.45 -8.90
N ASP A 64 13.83 -2.29 -8.94
CA ASP A 64 14.49 -1.00 -8.76
C ASP A 64 14.52 -0.56 -7.29
N GLY A 65 15.68 -0.11 -6.82
CA GLY A 65 15.82 0.51 -5.50
C GLY A 65 15.01 1.80 -5.36
N SER A 66 14.86 2.58 -6.43
CA SER A 66 14.05 3.80 -6.47
C SER A 66 12.59 3.50 -6.14
N PHE A 67 12.05 2.41 -6.70
CA PHE A 67 10.71 1.89 -6.40
C PHE A 67 10.60 1.41 -4.95
N LYS A 68 11.52 0.54 -4.49
CA LYS A 68 11.49 -0.03 -3.13
C LYS A 68 11.54 1.03 -2.03
N ASN A 69 12.26 2.12 -2.27
CA ASN A 69 12.42 3.23 -1.34
C ASN A 69 11.14 4.07 -1.20
N LYS A 70 10.20 3.98 -2.15
CA LYS A 70 8.88 4.63 -2.04
C LYS A 70 7.86 3.84 -1.21
N VAL A 71 8.13 2.56 -0.94
CA VAL A 71 7.18 1.66 -0.26
C VAL A 71 7.18 1.88 1.26
N ILE A 72 6.01 2.20 1.81
CA ILE A 72 5.77 2.39 3.24
C ILE A 72 4.49 1.67 3.70
N THR A 73 4.38 1.44 5.01
CA THR A 73 3.14 1.03 5.69
C THR A 73 3.28 1.37 7.18
N ASP A 74 2.18 1.76 7.81
CA ASP A 74 2.07 2.02 9.24
C ASP A 74 1.78 0.73 10.05
N ASN A 75 1.67 -0.42 9.38
CA ASN A 75 1.36 -1.69 10.01
C ASN A 75 2.62 -2.35 10.62
N GLY A 76 2.60 -2.58 11.93
CA GLY A 76 3.69 -3.22 12.67
C GLY A 76 4.95 -2.34 12.74
N SER A 77 6.12 -2.99 12.82
CA SER A 77 7.40 -2.28 12.97
C SER A 77 7.82 -1.43 11.76
N PHE A 78 7.20 -1.65 10.59
CA PHE A 78 7.44 -0.84 9.39
C PHE A 78 7.14 0.64 9.62
N LEU A 79 6.21 0.96 10.52
CA LEU A 79 5.89 2.33 10.94
C LEU A 79 7.15 3.11 11.37
N LEU A 80 8.06 2.44 12.08
CA LEU A 80 9.28 3.06 12.61
C LEU A 80 10.30 3.40 11.52
N TRP A 81 10.17 2.81 10.33
CA TRP A 81 11.06 3.07 9.18
C TRP A 81 10.53 4.17 8.26
N ILE A 82 9.32 4.66 8.48
CA ILE A 82 8.81 5.83 7.75
C ILE A 82 9.60 7.07 8.22
N PRO A 83 10.10 7.93 7.30
CA PRO A 83 10.75 9.18 7.68
C PRO A 83 9.84 10.08 8.53
N GLU A 84 10.41 10.92 9.40
CA GLU A 84 9.64 11.93 10.14
C GLU A 84 9.12 13.05 9.24
N ARG A 85 9.89 13.37 8.18
CA ARG A 85 9.50 14.31 7.14
C ARG A 85 9.16 13.54 5.88
N LEU A 86 7.87 13.25 5.70
CA LEU A 86 7.34 12.68 4.46
C LEU A 86 6.98 13.81 3.50
N THR A 87 7.59 13.83 2.33
CA THR A 87 7.16 14.67 1.21
C THR A 87 6.38 13.79 0.25
N MET A 88 5.12 14.14 -0.01
CA MET A 88 4.24 13.39 -0.88
C MET A 88 3.27 14.34 -1.57
N GLU A 89 3.14 14.19 -2.88
CA GLU A 89 2.14 14.88 -3.70
C GLU A 89 1.13 13.87 -4.26
N HIS A 90 1.61 12.66 -4.59
CA HIS A 90 0.80 11.57 -5.09
C HIS A 90 1.00 10.30 -4.26
N LEU A 91 -0.02 9.44 -4.26
CA LEU A 91 -0.01 8.21 -3.50
C LEU A 91 -0.45 7.04 -4.38
N ILE A 92 0.38 6.02 -4.48
CA ILE A 92 -0.04 4.69 -4.93
C ILE A 92 -0.46 3.92 -3.69
N PHE A 93 -1.75 3.69 -3.55
CA PHE A 93 -2.35 2.97 -2.46
C PHE A 93 -2.61 1.52 -2.85
N ILE A 94 -2.16 0.59 -2.00
CA ILE A 94 -2.41 -0.85 -2.16
C ILE A 94 -3.39 -1.30 -1.08
N GLY A 95 -4.56 -1.76 -1.52
CA GLY A 95 -5.60 -2.23 -0.60
C GLY A 95 -6.81 -2.85 -1.30
N ARG A 96 -7.54 -3.70 -0.57
CA ARG A 96 -8.74 -4.38 -1.10
C ARG A 96 -9.91 -3.44 -1.31
N GLN A 97 -10.13 -2.54 -0.36
CA GLN A 97 -11.23 -1.59 -0.36
C GLN A 97 -10.69 -0.18 -0.54
N MET A 98 -11.52 0.70 -1.11
CA MET A 98 -11.26 2.12 -1.06
C MET A 98 -11.18 2.57 0.41
N PRO A 99 -10.31 3.53 0.75
CA PRO A 99 -10.34 4.21 2.03
C PRO A 99 -11.76 4.71 2.36
N GLY A 100 -12.16 4.53 3.62
CA GLY A 100 -13.44 5.03 4.11
C GLY A 100 -13.48 6.56 4.14
N ARG A 101 -14.68 7.12 4.35
CA ARG A 101 -14.85 8.58 4.49
C ARG A 101 -14.26 9.12 5.78
N ASP A 102 -14.07 8.26 6.76
CA ASP A 102 -13.41 8.50 8.03
C ASP A 102 -11.88 8.59 7.92
N ASP A 103 -11.31 8.12 6.80
CA ASP A 103 -9.88 8.25 6.50
C ASP A 103 -9.64 9.61 5.80
N GLU A 104 -9.68 10.69 6.60
CA GLU A 104 -9.73 12.09 6.15
C GLU A 104 -8.62 12.42 5.14
N VAL A 105 -7.40 11.91 5.35
CA VAL A 105 -6.25 12.13 4.45
C VAL A 105 -6.57 11.78 3.00
N PHE A 106 -7.32 10.71 2.75
CA PHE A 106 -7.65 10.28 1.39
C PHE A 106 -8.71 11.15 0.70
N GLN A 107 -9.40 12.01 1.47
CA GLN A 107 -10.37 12.97 0.93
C GLN A 107 -9.71 14.25 0.37
N HIS A 108 -8.41 14.43 0.63
CA HIS A 108 -7.65 15.62 0.23
C HIS A 108 -6.92 15.50 -1.11
N PHE A 109 -7.16 14.42 -1.86
CA PHE A 109 -6.59 14.25 -3.20
C PHE A 109 -7.58 14.74 -4.26
N GLU A 110 -7.06 15.42 -5.28
CA GLU A 110 -7.86 15.94 -6.38
C GLU A 110 -8.48 14.83 -7.24
N LYS A 111 -7.71 13.78 -7.52
CA LYS A 111 -8.12 12.71 -8.44
C LYS A 111 -7.73 11.35 -7.92
N VAL A 112 -8.62 10.38 -8.14
CA VAL A 112 -8.43 8.99 -7.72
C VAL A 112 -8.78 8.04 -8.85
N THR A 113 -7.86 7.13 -9.17
CA THR A 113 -8.01 6.16 -10.27
C THR A 113 -7.61 4.76 -9.81
N VAL A 114 -8.48 3.77 -10.01
CA VAL A 114 -8.08 2.36 -9.85
C VAL A 114 -7.30 1.94 -11.10
N ILE A 115 -6.04 1.58 -10.91
CA ILE A 115 -5.11 1.25 -12.00
C ILE A 115 -5.26 -0.22 -12.40
N ASP A 116 -5.21 -1.12 -11.42
CA ASP A 116 -5.29 -2.56 -11.63
C ASP A 116 -5.65 -3.27 -10.31
N SER A 117 -5.77 -4.60 -10.34
CA SER A 117 -5.94 -5.44 -9.16
C SER A 117 -5.26 -6.81 -9.32
N VAL A 118 -5.04 -7.50 -8.21
CA VAL A 118 -4.52 -8.87 -8.21
C VAL A 118 -5.59 -9.83 -8.71
N THR A 119 -5.25 -10.62 -9.72
CA THR A 119 -6.17 -11.50 -10.44
C THR A 119 -6.05 -12.97 -10.06
N ASN A 120 -4.93 -13.37 -9.43
CA ASN A 120 -4.77 -14.75 -8.95
C ASN A 120 -5.78 -15.08 -7.84
N THR A 121 -6.82 -15.85 -8.19
CA THR A 121 -7.94 -16.24 -7.31
C THR A 121 -7.52 -17.11 -6.12
N PHE A 122 -6.33 -17.71 -6.15
CA PHE A 122 -5.80 -18.52 -5.05
C PHE A 122 -4.93 -17.71 -4.08
N SER A 123 -4.59 -16.47 -4.44
CA SER A 123 -3.83 -15.59 -3.56
C SER A 123 -4.71 -15.01 -2.45
N ARG A 124 -4.16 -14.88 -1.25
CA ARG A 124 -4.79 -14.07 -0.19
C ARG A 124 -4.99 -12.63 -0.64
N GLN A 125 -4.16 -12.13 -1.55
CA GLN A 125 -4.23 -10.77 -2.10
C GLN A 125 -5.21 -10.64 -3.25
N PHE A 126 -5.94 -11.69 -3.61
CA PHE A 126 -6.95 -11.63 -4.67
C PHE A 126 -7.86 -10.39 -4.50
N SER A 127 -8.08 -9.65 -5.59
CA SER A 127 -8.86 -8.40 -5.61
C SER A 127 -8.28 -7.21 -4.83
N ASP A 128 -7.06 -7.32 -4.27
CA ASP A 128 -6.31 -6.15 -3.82
C ASP A 128 -6.05 -5.24 -5.01
N LYS A 129 -6.30 -3.94 -4.83
CA LYS A 129 -6.24 -2.93 -5.87
C LYS A 129 -4.96 -2.12 -5.75
N ILE A 130 -4.50 -1.67 -6.91
CA ILE A 130 -3.49 -0.62 -7.06
C ILE A 130 -4.26 0.64 -7.43
N ILE A 131 -4.27 1.63 -6.54
CA ILE A 131 -5.09 2.83 -6.68
C ILE A 131 -4.17 4.03 -6.66
N PHE A 132 -4.30 4.92 -7.63
CA PHE A 132 -3.50 6.13 -7.74
C PHE A 132 -4.32 7.34 -7.30
N PHE A 133 -3.81 8.04 -6.29
CA PHE A 133 -4.33 9.28 -5.76
C PHE A 133 -3.37 10.41 -6.14
N GLU A 134 -3.91 11.47 -6.71
CA GLU A 134 -3.14 12.56 -7.31
C GLU A 134 -3.41 13.88 -6.60
N ASN A 135 -2.34 14.68 -6.43
CA ASN A 135 -2.38 16.06 -5.96
C ASN A 135 -3.05 16.21 -4.60
N ILE A 136 -2.39 15.71 -3.55
CA ILE A 136 -2.83 15.99 -2.18
C ILE A 136 -2.71 17.49 -1.88
N ASP A 137 -3.73 18.06 -1.24
CA ASP A 137 -3.65 19.43 -0.76
C ASP A 137 -2.76 19.56 0.50
N SER A 138 -2.48 20.82 0.89
CA SER A 138 -1.64 21.10 2.05
C SER A 138 -2.26 20.67 3.38
N ALA A 139 -3.59 20.60 3.50
CA ALA A 139 -4.27 20.15 4.71
C ALA A 139 -4.15 18.63 4.87
N GLY A 140 -4.41 17.88 3.81
CA GLY A 140 -4.23 16.42 3.77
C GLY A 140 -2.78 16.01 4.07
N LEU A 141 -1.80 16.72 3.50
CA LEU A 141 -0.39 16.43 3.80
C LEU A 141 -0.05 16.65 5.28
N ARG A 142 -0.58 17.72 5.90
CA ARG A 142 -0.40 17.97 7.34
C ARG A 142 -1.07 16.91 8.21
N LEU A 143 -2.27 16.45 7.83
CA LEU A 143 -2.97 15.38 8.52
C LEU A 143 -2.19 14.07 8.45
N ALA A 144 -1.69 13.70 7.26
CA ALA A 144 -0.88 12.49 7.07
C ALA A 144 0.37 12.50 7.95
N ILE A 145 1.13 13.61 7.96
CA ILE A 145 2.35 13.74 8.77
C ILE A 145 2.02 13.69 10.26
N THR A 146 0.99 14.41 10.70
CA THR A 146 0.57 14.45 12.11
C THR A 146 0.15 13.05 12.58
N GLY A 147 -0.72 12.37 11.83
CA GLY A 147 -1.19 11.03 12.14
C GLY A 147 -0.06 10.00 12.22
N LEU A 148 0.87 10.01 11.25
CA LEU A 148 2.06 9.13 11.31
C LEU A 148 2.94 9.40 12.54
N ASN A 149 3.11 10.66 12.93
CA ASN A 149 3.88 11.01 14.12
C ASN A 149 3.19 10.59 15.42
N GLU A 150 1.86 10.69 15.49
CA GLU A 150 1.07 10.21 16.63
C GLU A 150 1.14 8.69 16.75
N LEU A 151 0.98 7.95 15.64
CA LEU A 151 1.13 6.50 15.61
C LEU A 151 2.53 6.08 16.10
N LYS A 152 3.60 6.75 15.65
CA LYS A 152 4.96 6.47 16.13
C LYS A 152 5.13 6.73 17.62
N LYS A 153 4.50 7.76 18.18
CA LYS A 153 4.54 8.05 19.62
C LYS A 153 3.81 6.98 20.44
N GLN A 154 2.71 6.46 19.92
CA GLN A 154 1.96 5.37 20.56
C GLN A 154 2.73 4.05 20.50
N PHE A 155 3.39 3.74 19.37
CA PHE A 155 4.15 2.50 19.20
C PHE A 155 5.37 2.38 20.12
N ARG A 156 5.93 3.51 20.58
CA ARG A 156 7.11 3.55 21.47
C ARG A 156 6.77 3.45 22.96
N GLN A 157 5.48 3.48 23.32
CA GLN A 157 4.99 3.32 24.70
C GLN A 157 4.69 1.85 24.97
#